data_AF-A0A094ZN07-F1
#
_entry.id   AF-A0A094ZN07-F1
#
_cell.length_a   1.000
_cell.length_b   1.000
_cell.length_c   1.000
_cell.angle_alpha   90.00
_cell.angle_beta   90.00
_cell.angle_gamma   90.00
#
_symmetry.space_group_name_H-M   'P 1'
#
loop_
_entity.id
_entity.type
_entity.pdbx_description
1 polymer ?
#
loop_
_entity_poly.entity_id
_entity_poly.type
_entity_poly.pdbx_seq_one_letter_code
_entity_poly.pdbx_strand_id
1 'polypeptide(L)'
;MLYNYSEYACRELTIQNDIIHYCNCYSIEYPYNEDTNYKPCTNLLQFINISNCNRNDLLKINNHNTTNNHNNISNICIHELNKFITRMMCKRTIIENYLHGELPNCKIPCSFYSYETEQSISTWPTKSWQLTWLNSSYNKKLGLFNNTEFILYHKAIELLDLGNELDAINILDKLNVLERKLLAILINRPNFDVRKVEEKEVISLTNLLSQTGGLFSIWIGLSIISLDYVINGEKLIV
;
A
#
# COMPACT_ATOMS: atom_id res chain seq x y z
N MET A 1 20.96 -0.82 3.15
CA MET A 1 19.91 -0.36 4.09
C MET A 1 19.28 -1.61 4.68
N LEU A 2 19.26 -1.77 6.00
CA LEU A 2 18.55 -2.88 6.65
C LEU A 2 17.10 -2.43 6.89
N TYR A 3 16.13 -3.10 6.30
CA TYR A 3 14.71 -2.87 6.60
C TYR A 3 14.30 -3.83 7.71
N ASN A 4 13.50 -3.35 8.67
CA ASN A 4 12.92 -4.20 9.71
C ASN A 4 11.78 -5.03 9.12
N TYR A 5 11.64 -6.25 9.63
CA TYR A 5 10.55 -7.15 9.25
C TYR A 5 9.19 -6.56 9.65
N SER A 6 8.24 -6.59 8.73
CA SER A 6 6.83 -6.39 8.98
C SER A 6 6.03 -7.47 8.27
N GLU A 7 4.89 -7.85 8.83
CA GLU A 7 3.99 -8.83 8.20
C GLU A 7 3.55 -8.35 6.81
N TYR A 8 3.24 -7.06 6.67
CA TYR A 8 2.87 -6.45 5.40
C TYR A 8 3.99 -6.62 4.36
N ALA A 9 5.23 -6.29 4.69
CA ALA A 9 6.35 -6.47 3.76
C ALA A 9 6.58 -7.93 3.38
N CYS A 10 6.42 -8.87 4.33
CA CYS A 10 6.48 -10.31 4.05
C CYS A 10 5.40 -10.73 3.06
N ARG A 11 4.16 -10.24 3.24
CA ARG A 11 3.03 -10.56 2.36
C ARG A 11 3.25 -10.03 0.94
N GLU A 12 3.63 -8.76 0.79
CA GLU A 12 3.90 -8.15 -0.51
C GLU A 12 5.04 -8.86 -1.25
N LEU A 13 6.10 -9.25 -0.53
CA LEU A 13 7.22 -10.02 -1.08
C LEU A 13 6.79 -11.43 -1.51
N THR A 14 5.96 -12.10 -0.71
CA THR A 14 5.44 -13.45 -1.02
C THR A 14 4.56 -13.42 -2.26
N ILE A 15 3.66 -12.45 -2.36
CA ILE A 15 2.82 -12.24 -3.55
C ILE A 15 3.69 -12.04 -4.78
N GLN A 16 4.72 -11.18 -4.70
CA GLN A 16 5.61 -10.96 -5.83
C GLN A 16 6.39 -12.22 -6.23
N ASN A 17 6.92 -12.96 -5.26
CA ASN A 17 7.66 -14.20 -5.53
C ASN A 17 6.78 -15.25 -6.21
N ASP A 18 5.52 -15.36 -5.81
CA ASP A 18 4.56 -16.27 -6.43
C ASP A 18 4.20 -15.82 -7.85
N ILE A 19 3.99 -14.52 -8.07
CA ILE A 19 3.78 -13.97 -9.42
C ILE A 19 4.98 -14.29 -10.31
N ILE A 20 6.20 -14.15 -9.81
CA ILE A 20 7.41 -14.48 -10.56
C ILE A 20 7.48 -15.98 -10.86
N HIS A 21 7.26 -16.82 -9.85
CA HIS A 21 7.38 -18.27 -9.96
C HIS A 21 6.34 -18.87 -10.92
N TYR A 22 5.08 -18.43 -10.83
CA TYR A 22 3.99 -19.00 -11.63
C TYR A 22 3.76 -18.27 -12.96
N CYS A 23 3.95 -16.95 -13.02
CA CYS A 23 3.64 -16.14 -14.22
C CYS A 23 4.88 -15.71 -15.02
N ASN A 24 6.10 -15.96 -14.54
CA ASN A 24 7.36 -15.56 -15.20
C ASN A 24 7.40 -14.06 -15.57
N CYS A 25 6.81 -13.23 -14.73
CA CYS A 25 6.80 -11.77 -14.86
C CYS A 25 6.75 -11.14 -13.47
N TYR A 26 7.05 -9.86 -13.36
CA TYR A 26 6.92 -9.12 -12.09
C TYR A 26 5.78 -8.10 -12.19
N SER A 27 5.12 -7.82 -11.09
CA SER A 27 4.11 -6.75 -11.02
C SER A 27 4.74 -5.47 -10.48
N ILE A 28 4.36 -4.32 -11.06
CA ILE A 28 4.89 -3.00 -10.67
C ILE A 28 4.30 -2.48 -9.35
N GLU A 29 3.19 -3.06 -8.90
CA GLU A 29 2.51 -2.69 -7.65
C GLU A 29 3.29 -3.20 -6.41
N TYR A 30 4.10 -4.24 -6.59
CA TYR A 30 4.84 -4.90 -5.52
C TYR A 30 6.34 -4.63 -5.66
N PRO A 31 7.10 -4.59 -4.55
CA PRO A 31 8.55 -4.43 -4.59
C PRO A 31 9.20 -5.59 -5.35
N TYR A 32 10.21 -5.28 -6.17
CA TYR A 32 10.89 -6.23 -7.04
C TYR A 32 12.40 -6.01 -6.97
N ASN A 33 13.18 -7.10 -7.01
CA ASN A 33 14.63 -7.01 -7.19
C ASN A 33 14.97 -6.99 -8.68
N GLU A 34 15.43 -5.83 -9.17
CA GLU A 34 15.81 -5.58 -10.55
C GLU A 34 16.91 -6.54 -11.07
N ASP A 35 17.72 -7.12 -10.19
CA ASP A 35 18.80 -8.06 -10.55
C ASP A 35 18.30 -9.37 -11.15
N THR A 36 17.01 -9.68 -11.03
CA THR A 36 16.44 -10.98 -11.40
C THR A 36 15.98 -11.08 -12.86
N ASN A 37 16.24 -10.07 -13.72
CA ASN A 37 16.02 -10.07 -15.18
C ASN A 37 14.58 -10.41 -15.67
N TYR A 38 13.57 -10.37 -14.81
CA TYR A 38 12.18 -10.55 -15.21
C TYR A 38 11.64 -9.28 -15.87
N LYS A 39 10.65 -9.45 -16.75
CA LYS A 39 9.94 -8.34 -17.42
C LYS A 39 8.64 -8.04 -16.69
N PRO A 40 8.13 -6.79 -16.74
CA PRO A 40 6.86 -6.48 -16.10
C PRO A 40 5.74 -7.28 -16.76
N CYS A 41 4.73 -7.70 -15.98
CA CYS A 41 3.56 -8.40 -16.52
C CYS A 41 2.77 -7.53 -17.52
N THR A 42 2.90 -6.20 -17.40
CA THR A 42 2.36 -5.20 -18.32
C THR A 42 3.20 -4.97 -19.57
N ASN A 43 4.39 -5.59 -19.68
CA ASN A 43 5.31 -5.32 -20.78
C ASN A 43 4.70 -5.76 -22.12
N LEU A 44 4.53 -4.80 -23.00
CA LEU A 44 4.27 -5.00 -24.42
C LEU A 44 5.51 -4.46 -25.15
N LEU A 45 6.18 -5.32 -25.93
CA LEU A 45 7.48 -5.01 -26.57
C LEU A 45 7.43 -3.86 -27.60
N GLN A 46 6.24 -3.34 -27.88
CA GLN A 46 6.05 -2.13 -28.67
C GLN A 46 4.69 -1.56 -28.30
N PHE A 47 4.59 -0.25 -28.07
CA PHE A 47 3.37 0.45 -28.48
C PHE A 47 3.29 0.24 -29.99
N ILE A 48 2.63 -0.84 -30.39
CA ILE A 48 2.42 -1.19 -31.79
C ILE A 48 1.84 0.07 -32.41
N ASN A 49 2.58 0.69 -33.34
CA ASN A 49 2.04 1.75 -34.16
C ASN A 49 0.75 1.20 -34.76
N ILE A 50 -0.39 1.84 -34.49
CA ILE A 50 -1.75 1.38 -34.81
C ILE A 50 -1.86 0.96 -36.29
N SER A 51 -0.95 1.47 -37.14
CA SER A 51 -0.78 1.10 -38.54
C SER A 51 -0.42 -0.37 -38.83
N ASN A 52 0.20 -1.12 -37.90
CA ASN A 52 0.84 -2.41 -38.24
C ASN A 52 0.06 -3.66 -37.83
N CYS A 53 -0.89 -3.57 -36.89
CA CYS A 53 -1.81 -4.68 -36.58
C CYS A 53 -3.24 -4.25 -36.97
N ASN A 54 -3.51 -4.11 -38.27
CA ASN A 54 -4.84 -3.77 -38.76
C ASN A 54 -5.75 -5.02 -38.76
N ARG A 55 -6.85 -4.98 -38.02
CA ARG A 55 -7.88 -6.05 -37.97
C ARG A 55 -8.46 -6.38 -39.35
N ASN A 56 -8.44 -5.42 -40.28
CA ASN A 56 -8.93 -5.62 -41.64
C ASN A 56 -7.96 -6.45 -42.51
N ASP A 57 -6.66 -6.45 -42.20
CA ASP A 57 -5.68 -7.29 -42.90
C ASP A 57 -5.77 -8.74 -42.40
N LEU A 58 -6.06 -8.95 -41.11
CA LEU A 58 -6.37 -10.26 -40.52
C LEU A 58 -7.58 -10.95 -41.16
N LEU A 59 -8.62 -10.18 -41.52
CA LEU A 59 -9.82 -10.71 -42.17
C LEU A 59 -9.64 -10.97 -43.68
N LYS A 60 -8.68 -10.31 -44.33
CA LYS A 60 -8.34 -10.52 -45.75
C LYS A 60 -7.49 -11.78 -45.98
N ILE A 61 -6.72 -12.23 -44.98
CA ILE A 61 -5.89 -13.45 -45.06
C ILE A 61 -6.73 -14.71 -45.30
N ASN A 62 -7.97 -14.77 -44.79
CA ASN A 62 -8.86 -15.90 -45.02
C ASN A 62 -9.29 -16.06 -46.49
N ASN A 63 -9.14 -15.01 -47.31
CA ASN A 63 -9.68 -14.99 -48.68
C ASN A 63 -8.63 -14.84 -49.79
N HIS A 64 -7.32 -14.70 -49.50
CA HIS A 64 -6.31 -14.63 -50.56
C HIS A 64 -4.96 -15.27 -50.17
N ASN A 65 -4.57 -16.28 -50.94
CA ASN A 65 -3.22 -16.88 -50.96
C ASN A 65 -2.18 -15.86 -51.46
N THR A 66 -1.78 -14.89 -50.63
CA THR A 66 -0.65 -14.01 -50.94
C THR A 66 0.03 -13.49 -49.66
N THR A 67 1.35 -13.71 -49.61
CA THR A 67 2.40 -13.10 -48.76
C THR A 67 2.69 -13.73 -47.38
N ASN A 68 3.68 -14.64 -47.37
CA ASN A 68 4.26 -15.25 -46.16
C ASN A 68 4.78 -14.25 -45.10
N ASN A 69 5.12 -13.01 -45.49
CA ASN A 69 5.65 -12.00 -44.58
C ASN A 69 4.58 -11.27 -43.74
N HIS A 70 3.38 -11.03 -44.28
CA HIS A 70 2.31 -10.33 -43.55
C HIS A 70 1.62 -11.27 -42.54
N ASN A 71 1.52 -12.56 -42.88
CA ASN A 71 1.05 -13.61 -41.99
C ASN A 71 1.94 -13.75 -40.74
N ASN A 72 3.27 -13.62 -40.91
CA ASN A 72 4.21 -13.69 -39.79
C ASN A 72 4.07 -12.51 -38.81
N ILE A 73 3.90 -11.28 -39.30
CA ILE A 73 3.72 -10.09 -38.46
C ILE A 73 2.40 -10.16 -37.69
N SER A 74 1.32 -10.56 -38.35
CA SER A 74 0.00 -10.75 -37.75
C SER A 74 0.01 -11.81 -36.64
N ASN A 75 0.69 -12.93 -36.88
CA ASN A 75 0.85 -14.00 -35.90
C ASN A 75 1.69 -13.56 -34.69
N ILE A 76 2.70 -12.71 -34.89
CA ILE A 76 3.50 -12.13 -33.80
C ILE A 76 2.63 -11.18 -32.93
N CYS A 77 1.79 -10.34 -33.54
CA CYS A 77 0.85 -9.48 -32.79
C CYS A 77 -0.08 -10.32 -31.88
N ILE A 78 -0.71 -11.36 -32.44
CA ILE A 78 -1.63 -12.24 -31.71
C ILE A 78 -0.88 -12.99 -30.60
N HIS A 79 0.32 -13.47 -30.88
CA HIS A 79 1.15 -14.17 -29.91
C HIS A 79 1.54 -13.27 -28.73
N GLU A 80 1.98 -12.03 -28.99
CA GLU A 80 2.30 -11.07 -27.93
C GLU A 80 1.07 -10.68 -27.11
N LEU A 81 -0.10 -10.50 -27.76
CA LEU A 81 -1.35 -10.24 -27.04
C LEU A 81 -1.76 -11.42 -26.17
N ASN A 82 -1.68 -12.65 -26.67
CA ASN A 82 -1.99 -13.86 -25.89
C ASN A 82 -1.02 -14.01 -24.72
N LYS A 83 0.27 -13.70 -24.91
CA LYS A 83 1.28 -13.69 -23.85
C LYS A 83 0.99 -12.63 -22.78
N PHE A 84 0.52 -11.46 -23.19
CA PHE A 84 0.07 -10.41 -22.26
C PHE A 84 -1.17 -10.85 -21.47
N ILE A 85 -2.20 -11.36 -22.15
CA ILE A 85 -3.44 -11.81 -21.51
C ILE A 85 -3.15 -12.94 -20.52
N THR A 86 -2.35 -13.93 -20.90
CA THR A 86 -2.00 -15.06 -20.02
C THR A 86 -1.27 -14.60 -18.77
N ARG A 87 -0.30 -13.69 -18.88
CA ARG A 87 0.40 -13.09 -17.74
C ARG A 87 -0.53 -12.28 -16.84
N MET A 88 -1.42 -11.48 -17.42
CA MET A 88 -2.38 -10.66 -16.67
C MET A 88 -3.40 -11.51 -15.91
N MET A 89 -3.94 -12.53 -16.57
CA MET A 89 -4.88 -13.46 -15.94
C MET A 89 -4.19 -14.25 -14.83
N CYS A 90 -2.96 -14.72 -15.05
CA CYS A 90 -2.15 -15.40 -14.05
C CYS A 90 -1.89 -14.50 -12.82
N LYS A 91 -1.43 -13.24 -13.05
CA LYS A 91 -1.26 -12.25 -11.98
C LYS A 91 -2.56 -12.10 -11.17
N ARG A 92 -3.68 -11.91 -11.85
CA ARG A 92 -4.99 -11.74 -11.19
C ARG A 92 -5.35 -12.94 -10.32
N THR A 93 -5.20 -14.16 -10.83
CA THR A 93 -5.51 -15.38 -10.07
C THR A 93 -4.68 -15.53 -8.81
N ILE A 94 -3.40 -15.13 -8.85
CA ILE A 94 -2.53 -15.17 -7.67
C ILE A 94 -2.98 -14.13 -6.65
N ILE A 95 -3.22 -12.90 -7.08
CA ILE A 95 -3.67 -11.82 -6.18
C ILE A 95 -5.01 -12.19 -5.53
N GLU A 96 -5.95 -12.75 -6.30
CA GLU A 96 -7.26 -13.20 -5.79
C GLU A 96 -7.11 -14.26 -4.69
N ASN A 97 -6.19 -15.21 -4.83
CA ASN A 97 -5.90 -16.21 -3.80
C ASN A 97 -5.40 -15.59 -2.49
N TYR A 98 -4.73 -14.43 -2.58
CA TYR A 98 -4.18 -13.73 -1.42
C TYR A 98 -5.13 -12.69 -0.82
N LEU A 99 -6.27 -12.38 -1.44
CA LEU A 99 -7.24 -11.40 -0.91
C LEU A 99 -7.86 -11.85 0.43
N HIS A 100 -8.00 -13.16 0.64
CA HIS A 100 -8.64 -13.72 1.83
C HIS A 100 -7.84 -14.92 2.34
N GLY A 101 -6.93 -14.69 3.28
CA GLY A 101 -6.21 -15.77 3.94
C GLY A 101 -5.06 -15.28 4.80
N GLU A 102 -4.86 -15.96 5.93
CA GLU A 102 -3.62 -15.88 6.70
C GLU A 102 -2.51 -16.56 5.88
N LEU A 103 -1.40 -15.86 5.64
CA LEU A 103 -0.23 -16.49 5.05
C LEU A 103 0.53 -17.23 6.17
N PRO A 104 0.68 -18.56 6.13
CA PRO A 104 1.33 -19.31 7.21
C PRO A 104 2.80 -18.90 7.42
N ASN A 105 3.44 -18.37 6.38
CA ASN A 105 4.84 -17.96 6.41
C ASN A 105 5.05 -16.54 6.94
N CYS A 106 4.01 -15.69 6.95
CA CYS A 106 4.11 -14.31 7.41
C CYS A 106 3.39 -14.16 8.73
N LYS A 107 4.17 -14.03 9.81
CA LYS A 107 3.64 -13.81 11.17
C LYS A 107 3.74 -12.33 11.55
N ILE A 108 2.81 -11.88 12.40
CA ILE A 108 2.89 -10.55 13.01
C ILE A 108 4.16 -10.48 13.87
N PRO A 109 4.99 -9.42 13.75
CA PRO A 109 6.15 -9.24 14.62
C PRO A 109 5.74 -8.99 16.07
N CYS A 110 6.53 -9.45 17.03
CA CYS A 110 6.25 -9.24 18.47
C CYS A 110 6.28 -7.76 18.89
N SER A 111 6.94 -6.90 18.13
CA SER A 111 6.99 -5.46 18.36
C SER A 111 6.61 -4.71 17.10
N PHE A 112 5.48 -4.00 17.14
CA PHE A 112 5.05 -3.11 16.07
C PHE A 112 4.39 -1.85 16.63
N TYR A 113 4.30 -0.82 15.79
CA TYR A 113 3.57 0.40 16.08
C TYR A 113 2.32 0.43 15.21
N SER A 114 1.17 0.72 15.81
CA SER A 114 -0.06 1.06 15.11
C SER A 114 -0.43 2.50 15.40
N TYR A 115 -1.02 3.18 14.41
CA TYR A 115 -1.50 4.55 14.55
C TYR A 115 -3.01 4.55 14.44
N GLU A 116 -3.69 4.98 15.49
CA GLU A 116 -5.11 5.31 15.43
C GLU A 116 -5.24 6.70 14.80
N THR A 117 -5.99 6.79 13.70
CA THR A 117 -6.18 8.04 12.98
C THR A 117 -7.61 8.55 13.16
N GLU A 118 -7.76 9.69 13.80
CA GLU A 118 -9.01 10.44 13.79
C GLU A 118 -8.97 11.48 12.66
N GLN A 119 -10.02 11.53 11.85
CA GLN A 119 -10.10 12.41 10.70
C GLN A 119 -11.17 13.47 10.93
N SER A 120 -10.78 14.73 10.81
CA SER A 120 -11.69 15.87 10.81
C SER A 120 -11.55 16.63 9.50
N ILE A 121 -12.67 16.95 8.86
CA ILE A 121 -12.71 17.65 7.58
C ILE A 121 -13.35 19.02 7.80
N SER A 122 -12.70 20.07 7.28
CA SER A 122 -13.22 21.43 7.27
C SER A 122 -13.05 22.06 5.89
N THR A 123 -13.92 23.00 5.55
CA THR A 123 -13.80 23.77 4.32
C THR A 123 -12.62 24.74 4.41
N TRP A 124 -11.67 24.59 3.50
CA TRP A 124 -10.49 25.45 3.37
C TRP A 124 -10.16 25.67 1.89
N PRO A 125 -9.76 26.87 1.46
CA PRO A 125 -9.71 28.14 2.20
C PRO A 125 -11.07 28.87 2.22
N THR A 126 -11.35 29.63 3.28
CA THR A 126 -12.56 30.48 3.35
C THR A 126 -12.50 31.58 2.29
N LYS A 127 -13.65 31.92 1.68
CA LYS A 127 -13.75 32.97 0.64
C LYS A 127 -13.03 34.26 1.04
N SER A 128 -13.32 34.76 2.24
CA SER A 128 -12.71 35.97 2.80
C SER A 128 -11.18 35.95 2.87
N TRP A 129 -10.56 34.77 2.97
CA TRP A 129 -9.11 34.61 3.09
C TRP A 129 -8.42 34.28 1.76
N GLN A 130 -9.17 34.03 0.68
CA GLN A 130 -8.59 33.59 -0.60
C GLN A 130 -7.69 34.66 -1.22
N LEU A 131 -8.16 35.90 -1.29
CA LEU A 131 -7.42 36.99 -1.93
C LEU A 131 -6.20 37.41 -1.12
N THR A 132 -6.32 37.49 0.20
CA THR A 132 -5.19 37.79 1.10
C THR A 132 -4.12 36.71 1.06
N TRP A 133 -4.53 35.44 1.02
CA TRP A 133 -3.60 34.31 0.91
C TRP A 133 -2.88 34.32 -0.44
N LEU A 134 -3.58 34.52 -1.55
CA LEU A 134 -2.97 34.64 -2.88
C LEU A 134 -1.99 35.82 -2.97
N ASN A 135 -2.30 36.95 -2.31
CA ASN A 135 -1.47 38.14 -2.32
C ASN A 135 -0.21 38.01 -1.43
N SER A 136 -0.07 36.94 -0.65
CA SER A 136 1.11 36.71 0.19
C SER A 136 2.40 36.59 -0.63
N SER A 137 3.49 37.13 -0.08
CA SER A 137 4.82 37.18 -0.74
C SER A 137 5.35 35.79 -1.12
N TYR A 138 5.06 34.78 -0.30
CA TYR A 138 5.44 33.38 -0.56
C TYR A 138 4.73 32.82 -1.80
N ASN A 139 3.42 33.04 -1.92
CA ASN A 139 2.63 32.53 -3.04
C ASN A 139 2.95 33.23 -4.35
N LYS A 140 3.20 34.55 -4.30
CA LYS A 140 3.71 35.31 -5.45
C LYS A 140 5.05 34.77 -5.95
N LYS A 141 5.96 34.41 -5.04
CA LYS A 141 7.29 33.89 -5.39
C LYS A 141 7.23 32.50 -6.04
N LEU A 142 6.29 31.66 -5.63
CA LEU A 142 6.15 30.30 -6.16
C LEU A 142 5.62 30.27 -7.61
N GLY A 143 4.98 31.33 -8.10
CA GLY A 143 4.51 31.44 -9.48
C GLY A 143 3.41 30.43 -9.88
N LEU A 144 2.96 29.59 -8.95
CA LEU A 144 1.97 28.52 -9.16
C LEU A 144 0.59 29.05 -9.59
N PHE A 145 0.31 30.32 -9.32
CA PHE A 145 -0.97 30.97 -9.59
C PHE A 145 -0.95 31.86 -10.85
N ASN A 146 0.08 31.75 -11.70
CA ASN A 146 0.15 32.50 -12.97
C ASN A 146 -0.59 31.81 -14.14
N ASN A 147 -1.37 30.77 -13.85
CA ASN A 147 -2.13 30.04 -14.86
C ASN A 147 -3.42 30.81 -15.25
N THR A 148 -3.94 30.51 -16.44
CA THR A 148 -5.14 31.16 -17.00
C THR A 148 -6.39 31.01 -16.12
N GLU A 149 -6.45 29.97 -15.32
CA GLU A 149 -7.57 29.72 -14.40
C GLU A 149 -7.64 30.71 -13.23
N PHE A 150 -6.52 31.34 -12.87
CA PHE A 150 -6.45 32.30 -11.77
C PHE A 150 -6.60 33.76 -12.23
N ILE A 151 -6.82 34.01 -13.53
CA ILE A 151 -7.02 35.36 -14.08
C ILE A 151 -8.12 36.12 -13.34
N LEU A 152 -9.22 35.44 -13.00
CA LEU A 152 -10.34 36.06 -12.29
C LEU A 152 -9.98 36.43 -10.84
N TYR A 153 -9.07 35.68 -10.20
CA TYR A 153 -8.53 36.04 -8.89
C TYR A 153 -7.59 37.25 -8.99
N HIS A 154 -6.74 37.32 -10.03
CA HIS A 154 -5.89 38.49 -10.27
C HIS A 154 -6.71 39.75 -10.51
N LYS A 155 -7.76 39.64 -11.32
CA LYS A 155 -8.71 40.75 -11.54
C LYS A 155 -9.40 41.19 -10.24
N ALA A 156 -9.75 40.26 -9.37
CA ALA A 156 -10.32 40.60 -8.06
C ALA A 156 -9.31 41.31 -7.14
N ILE A 157 -8.02 40.94 -7.20
CA ILE A 157 -6.94 41.63 -6.48
C ILE A 157 -6.75 43.05 -7.02
N GLU A 158 -6.73 43.23 -8.34
CA GLU A 158 -6.63 44.56 -8.96
C GLU A 158 -7.80 45.48 -8.57
N LEU A 159 -9.03 44.95 -8.53
CA LEU A 159 -10.21 45.70 -8.07
C LEU A 159 -10.13 46.10 -6.60
N LEU A 160 -9.56 45.23 -5.75
CA LEU A 160 -9.28 45.57 -4.35
C LEU A 160 -8.22 46.67 -4.23
N ASP A 161 -7.14 46.59 -5.01
CA ASP A 161 -6.08 47.62 -5.02
C ASP A 161 -6.62 48.99 -5.47
N LEU A 162 -7.67 49.01 -6.30
CA LEU A 162 -8.39 50.21 -6.72
C LEU A 162 -9.46 50.69 -5.71
N GLY A 163 -9.68 49.96 -4.61
CA GLY A 163 -10.67 50.28 -3.57
C GLY A 163 -12.12 49.90 -3.92
N ASN A 164 -12.35 49.09 -4.96
CA ASN A 164 -13.67 48.63 -5.36
C ASN A 164 -13.97 47.22 -4.79
N GLU A 165 -14.35 47.19 -3.52
CA GLU A 165 -14.53 45.95 -2.76
C GLU A 165 -15.75 45.13 -3.20
N LEU A 166 -16.87 45.79 -3.52
CA LEU A 166 -18.13 45.12 -3.86
C LEU A 166 -18.02 44.30 -5.15
N ASP A 167 -17.33 44.83 -6.16
CA ASP A 167 -17.13 44.12 -7.42
C ASP A 167 -16.15 42.94 -7.27
N ALA A 168 -15.13 43.08 -6.42
CA ALA A 168 -14.22 41.99 -6.10
C ALA A 168 -14.94 40.83 -5.39
N ILE A 169 -15.84 41.13 -4.44
CA ILE A 169 -16.66 40.13 -3.74
C ILE A 169 -17.59 39.39 -4.71
N ASN A 170 -18.29 40.12 -5.59
CA ASN A 170 -19.19 39.51 -6.58
C ASN A 170 -18.48 38.55 -7.54
N ILE A 171 -17.21 38.82 -7.87
CA ILE A 171 -16.37 37.92 -8.66
C ILE A 171 -16.00 36.70 -7.82
N LEU A 172 -15.57 36.91 -6.58
CA LEU A 172 -15.09 35.86 -5.69
C LEU A 172 -16.17 34.82 -5.32
N ASP A 173 -17.41 35.26 -5.12
CA ASP A 173 -18.55 34.40 -4.78
C ASP A 173 -18.88 33.39 -5.89
N LYS A 174 -18.60 33.75 -7.15
CA LYS A 174 -18.85 32.90 -8.32
C LYS A 174 -17.70 31.96 -8.64
N LEU A 175 -16.52 32.19 -8.07
CA LEU A 175 -15.33 31.39 -8.31
C LEU A 175 -15.33 30.14 -7.43
N ASN A 176 -14.72 29.05 -7.90
CA ASN A 176 -14.48 27.88 -7.05
C ASN A 176 -13.18 27.12 -7.35
N VAL A 177 -12.21 27.80 -7.97
CA VAL A 177 -11.00 27.15 -8.48
C VAL A 177 -10.12 26.65 -7.34
N LEU A 178 -9.95 27.46 -6.28
CA LEU A 178 -9.11 27.09 -5.14
C LEU A 178 -9.68 25.91 -4.36
N GLU A 179 -10.99 25.91 -4.07
CA GLU A 179 -11.62 24.84 -3.29
C GLU A 179 -11.60 23.48 -4.01
N ARG A 180 -11.56 23.49 -5.35
CA ARG A 180 -11.54 22.26 -6.15
C ARG A 180 -10.16 21.67 -6.37
N LYS A 181 -9.10 22.49 -6.29
CA LYS A 181 -7.74 22.10 -6.69
C LYS A 181 -6.76 22.00 -5.53
N LEU A 182 -7.04 22.66 -4.42
CA LEU A 182 -6.16 22.65 -3.27
C LEU A 182 -6.70 21.73 -2.19
N LEU A 183 -5.80 20.93 -1.62
CA LEU A 183 -6.04 20.11 -0.46
C LEU A 183 -4.97 20.44 0.58
N ALA A 184 -5.41 20.88 1.76
CA ALA A 184 -4.54 21.03 2.91
C ALA A 184 -4.70 19.79 3.80
N ILE A 185 -3.58 19.10 4.05
CA ILE A 185 -3.54 17.96 4.97
C ILE A 185 -2.73 18.38 6.18
N LEU A 186 -3.39 18.51 7.33
CA LEU A 186 -2.74 18.77 8.61
C LEU A 186 -2.64 17.45 9.37
N ILE A 187 -1.41 16.96 9.54
CA ILE A 187 -1.13 15.79 10.38
C ILE A 187 -0.67 16.32 11.72
N ASN A 188 -1.52 16.18 12.73
CA ASN A 188 -1.20 16.58 14.09
C ASN A 188 -1.31 15.38 15.04
N ARG A 189 -0.43 15.33 16.03
CA ARG A 189 -0.48 14.37 17.12
C ARG A 189 -1.09 15.07 18.35
N PRO A 190 -2.33 14.75 18.76
CA PRO A 190 -3.01 15.48 19.83
C PRO A 190 -2.34 15.28 21.20
N ASN A 191 -1.74 14.11 21.44
CA ASN A 191 -0.99 13.82 22.66
C ASN A 191 0.32 13.07 22.36
N PHE A 192 1.40 13.44 23.05
CA PHE A 192 2.69 12.78 22.96
C PHE A 192 2.79 11.45 23.74
N ASP A 193 1.77 11.11 24.52
CA ASP A 193 1.69 9.82 25.19
C ASP A 193 1.59 8.67 24.17
N VAL A 194 2.36 7.61 24.41
CA VAL A 194 2.33 6.39 23.60
C VAL A 194 1.57 5.34 24.40
N ARG A 195 0.47 4.83 23.85
CA ARG A 195 -0.25 3.70 24.43
C ARG A 195 0.57 2.43 24.20
N LYS A 196 1.23 1.94 25.25
CA LYS A 196 1.97 0.68 25.19
C LYS A 196 1.04 -0.47 25.57
N VAL A 197 0.80 -1.38 24.63
CA VAL A 197 0.11 -2.64 24.87
C VAL A 197 1.16 -3.74 24.90
N GLU A 198 1.28 -4.42 26.04
CA GLU A 198 2.18 -5.55 26.21
C GLU A 198 1.36 -6.76 26.61
N GLU A 199 1.48 -7.85 25.86
CA GLU A 199 1.00 -9.15 26.32
C GLU A 199 1.94 -9.67 27.39
N LYS A 200 1.37 -10.01 28.56
CA LYS A 200 2.12 -10.57 29.67
C LYS A 200 1.70 -12.01 29.87
N GLU A 201 2.66 -12.85 30.24
CA GLU A 201 2.41 -14.24 30.60
C GLU A 201 1.42 -14.30 31.78
N VAL A 202 0.32 -15.04 31.61
CA VAL A 202 -0.73 -15.19 32.64
C VAL A 202 -0.25 -16.05 33.81
N ILE A 203 0.62 -17.04 33.53
CA ILE A 203 1.21 -17.92 34.53
C ILE A 203 2.71 -17.99 34.26
N SER A 204 3.52 -17.45 35.18
CA SER A 204 4.95 -17.68 35.17
C SER A 204 5.26 -19.10 35.66
N LEU A 205 6.39 -19.65 35.21
CA LEU A 205 6.89 -20.96 35.68
C LEU A 205 7.00 -21.01 37.21
N THR A 206 7.38 -19.89 37.84
CA THR A 206 7.46 -19.77 39.30
C THR A 206 6.11 -19.91 39.98
N ASN A 207 5.07 -19.28 39.43
CA ASN A 207 3.70 -19.40 39.94
C ASN A 207 3.16 -20.80 39.73
N LEU A 208 3.42 -21.41 38.57
CA LEU A 208 3.02 -22.77 38.27
C LEU A 208 3.67 -23.77 39.26
N LEU A 209 4.99 -23.69 39.44
CA LEU A 209 5.72 -24.56 40.37
C LEU A 209 5.31 -24.33 41.83
N SER A 210 5.04 -23.08 42.22
CA SER A 210 4.56 -22.78 43.57
C SER A 210 3.15 -23.30 43.82
N GLN A 211 2.23 -23.16 42.87
CA GLN A 211 0.86 -23.63 43.01
C GLN A 211 0.79 -25.17 42.99
N THR A 212 1.51 -25.80 42.06
CA THR A 212 1.60 -27.27 42.01
C THR A 212 2.28 -27.82 43.25
N GLY A 213 3.42 -27.26 43.67
CA GLY A 213 4.11 -27.64 44.90
C GLY A 213 3.25 -27.45 46.15
N GLY A 214 2.48 -26.36 46.23
CA GLY A 214 1.52 -26.12 47.30
C GLY A 214 0.40 -27.17 47.32
N LEU A 215 -0.16 -27.51 46.16
CA LEU A 215 -1.18 -28.56 46.05
C LEU A 215 -0.63 -29.94 46.43
N PHE A 216 0.57 -30.32 45.98
CA PHE A 216 1.20 -31.59 46.35
C PHE A 216 1.50 -31.68 47.85
N SER A 217 1.92 -30.57 48.47
CA SER A 217 2.17 -30.50 49.91
C SER A 217 0.89 -30.60 50.74
N ILE A 218 -0.24 -30.06 50.27
CA ILE A 218 -1.50 -30.08 51.03
C ILE A 218 -2.21 -31.44 50.92
N TRP A 219 -2.29 -31.99 49.71
CA TRP A 219 -3.10 -33.18 49.45
C TRP A 219 -2.39 -34.49 49.76
N ILE A 220 -1.08 -34.56 49.50
CA ILE A 220 -0.31 -35.81 49.59
C ILE A 220 0.85 -35.66 50.59
N GLY A 221 1.17 -34.43 51.03
CA GLY A 221 2.32 -34.17 51.90
C GLY A 221 3.66 -34.37 51.21
N LEU A 222 3.68 -34.43 49.87
CA LEU A 222 4.88 -34.69 49.10
C LEU A 222 5.63 -33.40 48.79
N SER A 223 6.91 -33.40 49.11
CA SER A 223 7.92 -32.50 48.59
C SER A 223 8.79 -33.21 47.55
N ILE A 224 9.54 -32.46 46.76
CA ILE A 224 10.46 -33.05 45.78
C ILE A 224 11.51 -33.96 46.44
N ILE A 225 11.84 -33.68 47.71
CA ILE A 225 12.75 -34.47 48.55
C ILE A 225 12.11 -35.80 48.95
N SER A 226 10.81 -35.83 49.27
CA SER A 226 10.11 -37.10 49.53
C SER A 226 9.97 -37.97 48.28
N LEU A 227 9.91 -37.35 47.09
CA LEU A 227 9.88 -38.05 45.81
C LEU A 227 11.22 -38.72 45.52
N ASP A 228 12.34 -38.03 45.81
CA ASP A 228 13.69 -38.61 45.73
C ASP A 228 13.87 -39.78 46.70
N TYR A 229 13.34 -39.68 47.92
CA TYR A 229 13.38 -40.78 48.89
C TYR A 229 12.59 -42.01 48.42
N VAL A 230 11.45 -41.84 47.75
CA VAL A 230 10.67 -42.98 47.21
C VAL A 230 11.42 -43.64 46.05
N ILE A 231 12.04 -42.87 45.17
CA ILE A 231 12.74 -43.38 43.98
C ILE A 231 14.08 -44.03 44.34
N ASN A 232 14.85 -43.44 45.25
CA ASN A 232 16.15 -43.95 45.67
C ASN A 232 16.09 -44.89 46.89
N GLY A 233 14.99 -44.89 47.64
CA GLY A 233 14.76 -45.79 48.78
C GLY A 233 14.64 -47.26 48.38
N GLU A 234 14.18 -47.56 47.16
CA GLU A 234 14.17 -48.94 46.63
C GLU A 234 15.58 -49.50 46.39
N LYS A 235 16.63 -48.66 46.35
CA LYS A 235 18.02 -49.12 46.20
C LYS A 235 18.72 -49.48 47.52
N LEU A 236 18.09 -49.23 48.68
CA LEU A 236 18.69 -49.45 50.00
C LEU A 236 18.17 -50.70 50.73
N ILE A 237 17.39 -51.55 50.05
CA ILE A 237 17.00 -52.87 50.53
C ILE A 237 17.63 -53.95 49.62
N VAL A 238 18.95 -54.10 49.71
CA VAL A 238 19.69 -55.33 49.40
C VAL A 238 20.72 -55.54 50.50
#